data_AF-A0A365GY98-F1
#
_entry.id   AF-A0A365GY98-F1
#
_cell.length_a   1.000
_cell.length_b   1.000
_cell.length_c   1.000
_cell.angle_alpha   90.00
_cell.angle_beta   90.00
_cell.angle_gamma   90.00
#
_symmetry.space_group_name_H-M   'P 1'
#
loop_
_entity.id
_entity.type
_entity.pdbx_description
1 polymer ?
#
loop_
_entity_poly.entity_id
_entity_poly.type
_entity_poly.pdbx_seq_one_letter_code
_entity_poly.pdbx_strand_id
1 'polypeptide(L)'
;MQSTILGRSAVPLLAAAAVLVMPPAHAGQRLGEMNFDYSTPRVAADGEHVSWQWTVTNNGKADVADVQVVHRLIPALKVTKVPTGCSIMSDTVQCRYDRIAAGARRSGTIEVELPSVEQGEARISGRLTWREADAKGQPATAPVLETSTTQPQGRQPS
;
A
#
# COMPACT_ATOMS: atom_id res chain seq x y z
N MET A 1 78.04 -6.41 -24.68
CA MET A 1 77.31 -5.23 -25.21
C MET A 1 76.20 -4.90 -24.23
N GLN A 2 76.11 -3.63 -23.88
CA GLN A 2 75.37 -3.06 -22.74
C GLN A 2 73.86 -3.31 -22.81
N SER A 3 73.18 -3.37 -21.65
CA SER A 3 71.98 -2.56 -21.38
C SER A 3 71.46 -2.75 -19.95
N THR A 4 71.58 -1.66 -19.19
CA THR A 4 70.90 -1.35 -17.93
C THR A 4 69.41 -1.11 -18.19
N ILE A 5 68.50 -1.69 -17.38
CA ILE A 5 67.11 -1.17 -17.28
C ILE A 5 66.71 -1.07 -15.81
N LEU A 6 66.28 0.14 -15.47
CA LEU A 6 65.95 0.68 -14.16
C LEU A 6 64.68 0.09 -13.54
N GLY A 7 64.69 0.04 -12.20
CA GLY A 7 63.54 -0.32 -11.38
C GLY A 7 62.37 0.63 -11.49
N ARG A 8 61.17 0.07 -11.32
CA ARG A 8 59.93 0.81 -11.03
C ARG A 8 59.33 0.24 -9.76
N SER A 9 59.48 1.00 -8.69
CA SER A 9 58.86 0.76 -7.39
C SER A 9 57.34 0.66 -7.53
N ALA A 10 56.77 -0.45 -7.05
CA ALA A 10 55.34 -0.60 -6.88
C ALA A 10 54.94 0.00 -5.52
N VAL A 11 54.13 1.06 -5.55
CA VAL A 11 53.50 1.63 -4.35
C VAL A 11 52.21 0.84 -4.10
N PRO A 12 52.04 0.13 -2.97
CA PRO A 12 50.78 -0.53 -2.68
C PRO A 12 49.74 0.52 -2.24
N LEU A 13 48.65 0.65 -2.99
CA LEU A 13 47.45 1.33 -2.52
C LEU A 13 46.79 0.47 -1.44
N LEU A 14 46.90 0.90 -0.19
CA LEU A 14 46.05 0.41 0.90
C LEU A 14 44.63 0.93 0.69
N ALA A 15 43.73 0.08 0.19
CA ALA A 15 42.31 0.36 0.17
C ALA A 15 41.76 0.30 1.61
N ALA A 16 41.42 1.46 2.19
CA ALA A 16 40.70 1.52 3.45
C ALA A 16 39.25 1.07 3.23
N ALA A 17 38.87 -0.08 3.76
CA ALA A 17 37.48 -0.51 3.81
C ALA A 17 36.74 0.31 4.87
N ALA A 18 35.91 1.25 4.45
CA ALA A 18 34.98 1.94 5.32
C ALA A 18 33.89 0.95 5.78
N VAL A 19 33.90 0.58 7.07
CA VAL A 19 32.82 -0.20 7.68
C VAL A 19 31.63 0.73 7.83
N LEU A 20 30.64 0.63 6.94
CA LEU A 20 29.32 1.21 7.19
C LEU A 20 28.72 0.49 8.41
N VAL A 21 28.71 1.16 9.56
CA VAL A 21 27.85 0.75 10.68
C VAL A 21 26.41 1.06 10.23
N MET A 22 25.75 0.09 9.60
CA MET A 22 24.31 0.18 9.40
C MET A 22 23.66 0.26 10.78
N PRO A 23 22.78 1.24 11.05
CA PRO A 23 22.01 1.22 12.28
C PRO A 23 21.27 -0.13 12.35
N PRO A 24 21.15 -0.76 13.53
CA PRO A 24 20.41 -2.00 13.64
C PRO A 24 19.03 -1.75 13.07
N ALA A 25 18.68 -2.49 12.02
CA ALA A 25 17.28 -2.70 11.71
C ALA A 25 16.68 -3.20 13.02
N HIS A 26 15.80 -2.40 13.64
CA HIS A 26 15.02 -2.87 14.76
C HIS A 26 14.06 -3.91 14.18
N ALA A 27 14.57 -5.10 13.91
CA ALA A 27 13.81 -6.29 13.59
C ALA A 27 13.17 -6.77 14.91
N GLY A 28 12.42 -5.89 15.56
CA GLY A 28 11.30 -6.36 16.37
C GLY A 28 10.44 -7.17 15.42
N GLN A 29 10.09 -8.38 15.83
CA GLN A 29 9.17 -9.21 15.06
C GLN A 29 7.86 -8.43 14.94
N ARG A 30 7.52 -7.97 13.74
CA ARG A 30 6.20 -7.36 13.52
C ARG A 30 5.14 -8.40 13.84
N LEU A 31 4.28 -8.08 14.79
CA LEU A 31 3.20 -8.96 15.24
C LEU A 31 1.90 -8.65 14.51
N GLY A 32 1.76 -7.43 13.98
CA GLY A 32 0.72 -7.09 13.02
C GLY A 32 1.15 -7.42 11.58
N GLU A 33 0.20 -7.90 10.77
CA GLU A 33 0.43 -8.15 9.36
C GLU A 33 -0.85 -7.84 8.59
N MET A 34 -0.85 -6.75 7.82
CA MET A 34 -2.02 -6.30 7.09
C MET A 34 -1.90 -6.57 5.61
N ASN A 35 -2.85 -7.35 5.08
CA ASN A 35 -3.05 -7.54 3.66
C ASN A 35 -4.16 -6.62 3.14
N PHE A 36 -4.02 -6.13 1.91
CA PHE A 36 -5.01 -5.28 1.25
C PHE A 36 -5.22 -5.75 -0.19
N ASP A 37 -6.43 -6.19 -0.49
CA ASP A 37 -6.84 -6.68 -1.80
C ASP A 37 -8.06 -5.95 -2.33
N TYR A 38 -8.19 -5.98 -3.65
CA TYR A 38 -9.43 -5.68 -4.35
C TYR A 38 -9.95 -6.94 -5.07
N SER A 39 -11.26 -7.01 -5.25
CA SER A 39 -11.92 -7.97 -6.14
C SER A 39 -11.96 -7.42 -7.56
N THR A 40 -11.99 -8.29 -8.57
CA THR A 40 -12.23 -7.89 -9.97
C THR A 40 -13.37 -6.88 -10.11
N PRO A 41 -13.21 -5.82 -10.92
CA PRO A 41 -14.22 -4.77 -11.02
C PRO A 41 -15.50 -5.34 -11.62
N ARG A 42 -16.64 -4.79 -11.21
CA ARG A 42 -17.93 -5.10 -11.82
C ARG A 42 -18.45 -3.86 -12.53
N VAL A 43 -18.65 -3.99 -13.83
CA VAL A 43 -19.41 -3.02 -14.64
C VAL A 43 -20.89 -3.36 -14.49
N ALA A 44 -21.71 -2.36 -14.19
CA ALA A 44 -23.15 -2.52 -14.10
C ALA A 44 -23.78 -2.76 -15.49
N ALA A 45 -25.01 -3.30 -15.50
CA ALA A 45 -25.69 -3.66 -16.75
C ALA A 45 -26.05 -2.45 -17.63
N ASP A 46 -26.12 -1.25 -17.02
CA ASP A 46 -26.30 0.02 -17.73
C ASP A 46 -25.05 0.48 -18.48
N GLY A 47 -23.86 -0.07 -18.15
CA GLY A 47 -22.57 0.39 -18.67
C GLY A 47 -22.12 1.73 -18.09
N GLU A 48 -22.87 2.32 -17.17
CA GLU A 48 -22.63 3.66 -16.61
C GLU A 48 -21.98 3.60 -15.23
N HIS A 49 -22.03 2.46 -14.55
CA HIS A 49 -21.44 2.32 -13.21
C HIS A 49 -20.37 1.24 -13.14
N VAL A 50 -19.31 1.51 -12.36
CA VAL A 50 -18.30 0.52 -11.99
C VAL A 50 -18.19 0.43 -10.49
N SER A 51 -18.07 -0.79 -9.98
CA SER A 51 -17.83 -1.04 -8.57
C SER A 51 -16.60 -1.90 -8.31
N TRP A 52 -15.92 -1.59 -7.21
CA TRP A 52 -14.82 -2.37 -6.66
C TRP A 52 -15.15 -2.77 -5.24
N GLN A 53 -15.02 -4.06 -4.93
CA GLN A 53 -14.99 -4.52 -3.56
C GLN A 53 -13.53 -4.58 -3.09
N TRP A 54 -13.29 -4.10 -1.88
CA TRP A 54 -11.98 -4.16 -1.24
C TRP A 54 -12.05 -4.93 0.07
N THR A 55 -10.94 -5.54 0.46
CA THR A 55 -10.78 -6.21 1.75
C THR A 55 -9.41 -5.90 2.33
N VAL A 56 -9.39 -5.54 3.61
CA VAL A 56 -8.17 -5.51 4.41
C VAL A 56 -8.28 -6.56 5.51
N THR A 57 -7.21 -7.35 5.69
CA THR A 57 -7.19 -8.48 6.63
C THR A 57 -5.96 -8.37 7.51
N ASN A 58 -6.13 -8.51 8.82
CA ASN A 58 -5.02 -8.67 9.76
C ASN A 58 -4.68 -10.16 9.86
N ASN A 59 -3.66 -10.59 9.12
CA ASN A 59 -3.10 -11.94 9.18
C ASN A 59 -2.08 -12.09 10.32
N GLY A 60 -1.79 -11.01 11.04
CA GLY A 60 -0.86 -10.99 12.15
C GLY A 60 -1.39 -11.68 13.41
N LYS A 61 -0.50 -11.81 14.39
CA LYS A 61 -0.79 -12.39 15.71
C LYS A 61 -1.23 -11.35 16.75
N ALA A 62 -1.12 -10.06 16.44
CA ALA A 62 -1.53 -8.96 17.30
C ALA A 62 -2.56 -8.05 16.62
N ASP A 63 -3.32 -7.33 17.44
CA ASP A 63 -4.23 -6.29 17.00
C ASP A 63 -3.45 -5.14 16.32
N VAL A 64 -4.11 -4.48 15.37
CA VAL A 64 -3.62 -3.23 14.79
C VAL A 64 -4.60 -2.10 15.08
N ALA A 65 -4.09 -0.88 15.19
CA ALA A 65 -4.84 0.32 15.49
C ALA A 65 -4.53 1.46 14.51
N ASP A 66 -5.30 2.55 14.58
CA ASP A 66 -5.21 3.70 13.68
C ASP A 66 -5.16 3.32 12.21
N VAL A 67 -6.10 2.48 11.80
CA VAL A 67 -6.14 1.97 10.44
C VAL A 67 -6.79 3.00 9.55
N GLN A 68 -6.07 3.46 8.53
CA GLN A 68 -6.59 4.33 7.50
C GLN A 68 -6.44 3.69 6.13
N VAL A 69 -7.54 3.59 5.38
CA VAL A 69 -7.56 3.15 3.98
C VAL A 69 -7.88 4.34 3.11
N VAL A 70 -6.99 4.67 2.18
CA VAL A 70 -7.18 5.74 1.20
C VAL A 70 -7.25 5.13 -0.18
N HIS A 71 -8.42 5.20 -0.80
CA HIS A 71 -8.65 4.77 -2.17
C HIS A 71 -8.54 5.97 -3.10
N ARG A 72 -7.75 5.86 -4.17
CA ARG A 72 -7.62 6.88 -5.20
C ARG A 72 -8.15 6.37 -6.52
N LEU A 73 -9.02 7.16 -7.14
CA LEU A 73 -9.63 6.89 -8.43
C LEU A 73 -8.85 7.64 -9.52
N ILE A 74 -8.54 6.94 -10.62
CA ILE A 74 -7.86 7.51 -11.77
C ILE A 74 -8.66 7.13 -13.04
N PRO A 75 -9.18 8.11 -13.81
CA PRO A 75 -9.23 9.53 -13.48
C PRO A 75 -10.09 9.81 -12.23
N ALA A 76 -10.19 11.07 -11.79
CA ALA A 76 -11.15 11.42 -10.74
C ALA A 76 -12.57 11.14 -11.26
N LEU A 77 -13.25 10.17 -10.66
CA LEU A 77 -14.60 9.74 -11.02
C LEU A 77 -15.60 10.16 -9.95
N LYS A 78 -16.85 10.37 -10.35
CA LYS A 78 -17.93 10.71 -9.42
C LYS A 78 -18.29 9.47 -8.61
N VAL A 79 -18.02 9.51 -7.30
CA VAL A 79 -18.36 8.42 -6.38
C VAL A 79 -19.84 8.47 -6.04
N THR A 80 -20.56 7.39 -6.31
CA THR A 80 -22.00 7.27 -6.05
C THR A 80 -22.29 6.52 -4.74
N LYS A 81 -21.37 5.65 -4.32
CA LYS A 81 -21.53 4.84 -3.11
C LYS A 81 -20.22 4.53 -2.41
N VAL A 82 -20.23 4.64 -1.09
CA VAL A 82 -19.16 4.22 -0.19
C VAL A 82 -19.75 3.49 1.01
N PRO A 83 -19.02 2.57 1.67
CA PRO A 83 -19.53 1.87 2.84
C PRO A 83 -19.47 2.78 4.09
N THR A 84 -20.18 2.39 5.15
CA THR A 84 -20.13 3.09 6.44
C THR A 84 -18.70 3.13 6.99
N GLY A 85 -18.32 4.28 7.58
CA GLY A 85 -16.96 4.51 8.08
C GLY A 85 -15.99 5.02 7.01
N CYS A 86 -16.47 5.24 5.78
CA CYS A 86 -15.72 5.90 4.72
C CYS A 86 -16.37 7.25 4.35
N SER A 87 -15.53 8.20 3.96
CA SER A 87 -15.93 9.52 3.50
C SER A 87 -15.36 9.81 2.11
N ILE A 88 -16.18 10.40 1.25
CA ILE A 88 -15.78 10.86 -0.08
C ILE A 88 -15.08 12.21 0.08
N MET A 89 -13.84 12.28 -0.39
CA MET A 89 -13.09 13.53 -0.56
C MET A 89 -13.09 13.90 -2.06
N SER A 90 -12.35 14.94 -2.45
CA SER A 90 -12.36 15.44 -3.83
C SER A 90 -12.03 14.38 -4.90
N ASP A 91 -10.96 13.59 -4.71
CA ASP A 91 -10.50 12.55 -5.66
C ASP A 91 -10.23 11.20 -4.98
N THR A 92 -10.56 11.08 -3.69
CA THR A 92 -10.25 9.90 -2.87
C THR A 92 -11.43 9.49 -2.00
N VAL A 93 -11.48 8.22 -1.64
CA VAL A 93 -12.35 7.71 -0.58
C VAL A 93 -11.47 7.34 0.61
N GLN A 94 -11.76 7.90 1.78
CA GLN A 94 -10.99 7.61 3.00
C GLN A 94 -11.84 6.84 4.01
N CYS A 95 -11.36 5.69 4.44
CA CYS A 95 -11.96 4.84 5.47
C CYS A 95 -11.08 4.83 6.72
N ARG A 96 -11.69 4.90 7.90
CA ARG A 96 -10.97 4.88 9.18
C ARG A 96 -11.54 3.84 10.14
N TYR A 97 -10.64 3.12 10.81
CA TYR A 97 -10.98 2.15 11.84
C TYR A 97 -10.00 2.27 13.01
N ASP A 98 -10.55 2.38 14.23
CA ASP A 98 -9.72 2.50 15.43
C ASP A 98 -8.92 1.23 15.69
N ARG A 99 -9.49 0.07 15.36
CA ARG A 99 -8.86 -1.23 15.57
C ARG A 99 -9.32 -2.28 14.55
N ILE A 100 -8.38 -3.14 14.16
CA ILE A 100 -8.66 -4.43 13.51
C ILE A 100 -7.94 -5.52 14.32
N ALA A 101 -8.72 -6.39 14.97
CA ALA A 101 -8.18 -7.48 15.79
C ALA A 101 -7.40 -8.50 14.94
N ALA A 102 -6.51 -9.26 15.58
CA ALA A 102 -5.81 -10.38 14.93
C ALA A 102 -6.81 -11.36 14.27
N GLY A 103 -6.56 -11.74 13.02
CA GLY A 103 -7.43 -12.61 12.22
C GLY A 103 -8.72 -11.94 11.71
N ALA A 104 -9.02 -10.69 12.08
CA ALA A 104 -10.21 -9.99 11.63
C ALA A 104 -9.99 -9.28 10.28
N ARG A 105 -11.10 -8.95 9.61
CA ARG A 105 -11.11 -8.21 8.34
C ARG A 105 -12.12 -7.07 8.32
N ARG A 106 -11.87 -6.11 7.42
CA ARG A 106 -12.81 -5.07 7.00
C ARG A 106 -12.93 -5.12 5.49
N SER A 107 -14.14 -4.92 4.98
CA SER A 107 -14.41 -4.93 3.56
C SER A 107 -15.45 -3.88 3.22
N GLY A 108 -15.45 -3.43 1.97
CA GLY A 108 -16.37 -2.42 1.50
C GLY A 108 -16.49 -2.42 -0.01
N THR A 109 -17.50 -1.71 -0.52
CA THR A 109 -17.71 -1.52 -1.95
C THR A 109 -17.71 -0.03 -2.26
N ILE A 110 -16.88 0.37 -3.22
CA ILE A 110 -16.88 1.71 -3.80
C ILE A 110 -17.50 1.62 -5.18
N GLU A 111 -18.49 2.47 -5.44
CA GLU A 111 -19.17 2.58 -6.72
C GLU A 111 -18.97 3.97 -7.29
N VAL A 112 -18.75 4.04 -8.60
CA VAL A 112 -18.54 5.29 -9.32
C VAL A 112 -19.36 5.30 -10.60
N GLU A 113 -19.68 6.51 -11.05
CA GLU A 113 -20.25 6.78 -12.37
C GLU A 113 -19.09 6.94 -13.38
N LEU A 114 -19.19 6.22 -14.49
CA LEU A 114 -18.31 6.37 -15.65
C LEU A 114 -18.82 7.53 -16.51
N PRO A 115 -17.95 8.45 -16.95
CA PRO A 115 -18.34 9.40 -17.99
C PRO A 115 -18.68 8.62 -19.26
N SER A 116 -19.76 9.00 -19.93
CA SER A 116 -20.28 8.32 -21.13
C SER A 116 -19.18 8.13 -22.18
N VAL A 117 -18.76 6.88 -22.38
CA VAL A 117 -18.06 6.25 -23.53
C VAL A 117 -16.80 6.89 -24.15
N GLU A 118 -16.27 8.00 -23.64
CA GLU A 118 -14.88 8.40 -23.95
C GLU A 118 -13.93 7.47 -23.19
N GLN A 119 -13.68 6.27 -23.77
CA GLN A 119 -12.71 5.20 -23.45
C GLN A 119 -11.70 5.43 -22.31
N GLY A 120 -12.19 5.78 -21.14
CA GLY A 120 -11.37 6.10 -19.98
C GLY A 120 -11.22 4.86 -19.13
N GLU A 121 -10.02 4.30 -19.08
CA GLU A 121 -9.71 3.22 -18.15
C GLU A 121 -9.92 3.70 -16.70
N ALA A 122 -10.99 3.24 -16.06
CA ALA A 122 -11.20 3.49 -14.64
C ALA A 122 -10.29 2.57 -13.80
N ARG A 123 -9.43 3.18 -13.01
CA ARG A 123 -8.49 2.48 -12.13
C ARG A 123 -8.70 2.91 -10.68
N ILE A 124 -8.52 1.96 -9.78
CA ILE A 124 -8.51 2.22 -8.35
C ILE A 124 -7.19 1.74 -7.75
N SER A 125 -6.60 2.58 -6.91
CA SER A 125 -5.44 2.23 -6.08
C SER A 125 -5.79 2.48 -4.62
N GLY A 126 -5.20 1.69 -3.73
CA GLY A 126 -5.43 1.75 -2.30
C GLY A 126 -4.12 1.88 -1.54
N ARG A 127 -4.07 2.81 -0.58
CA ARG A 127 -3.04 2.90 0.44
C ARG A 127 -3.66 2.58 1.79
N LEU A 128 -3.10 1.61 2.50
CA LEU A 128 -3.46 1.22 3.85
C LEU A 128 -2.34 1.64 4.79
N THR A 129 -2.64 2.42 5.81
CA THR A 129 -1.72 2.73 6.90
C THR A 129 -2.29 2.21 8.21
N TRP A 130 -1.43 1.78 9.12
CA TRP A 130 -1.81 1.19 10.41
C TRP A 130 -0.65 1.26 11.42
N ARG A 131 -0.96 1.05 12.69
CA ARG A 131 0.02 0.90 13.77
C ARG A 131 -0.19 -0.42 14.49
N GLU A 132 0.88 -1.04 14.99
CA GLU A 132 0.73 -2.12 15.96
C GLU A 132 -0.02 -1.60 17.18
N ALA A 133 -0.86 -2.44 17.77
CA ALA A 133 -1.53 -2.09 19.02
C ALA A 133 -0.69 -2.58 20.21
N ASP A 134 -0.68 -1.82 21.31
CA ASP A 134 -0.05 -2.21 22.57
C ASP A 134 -0.90 -3.27 23.31
N ALA A 135 -0.48 -3.67 24.52
CA ALA A 135 -1.22 -4.67 25.31
C ALA A 135 -2.65 -4.25 25.70
N LYS A 136 -2.96 -2.95 25.65
CA LYS A 136 -4.31 -2.39 25.87
C LYS A 136 -5.07 -2.23 24.54
N GLY A 137 -4.40 -2.52 23.43
CA GLY A 137 -4.81 -2.34 22.06
C GLY A 137 -5.00 -0.88 21.65
N GLN A 138 -4.21 0.01 22.26
CA GLN A 138 -4.02 1.38 21.80
C GLN A 138 -2.87 1.41 20.78
N PRO A 139 -2.81 2.38 19.87
CA PRO A 139 -1.70 2.48 18.93
C PRO A 139 -0.36 2.57 19.66
N ALA A 140 0.56 1.67 19.33
CA ALA A 140 1.90 1.67 19.89
C ALA A 140 2.69 2.91 19.44
N THR A 141 3.72 3.26 20.22
CA THR A 141 4.66 4.34 19.91
C THR A 141 5.53 4.01 18.67
N ALA A 142 5.56 2.75 18.25
CA ALA A 142 6.20 2.28 17.03
C ALA A 142 5.69 3.04 15.78
N PRO A 143 6.50 3.10 14.69
CA PRO A 143 6.16 3.86 13.50
C PRO A 143 4.88 3.34 12.82
N VAL A 144 4.21 4.24 12.09
CA VAL A 144 3.12 3.89 11.17
C VAL A 144 3.67 3.00 10.06
N LEU A 145 2.96 1.91 9.81
CA LEU A 145 3.26 0.93 8.79
C LEU A 145 2.30 1.11 7.62
N GLU A 146 2.77 0.78 6.41
CA GLU A 146 1.99 0.96 5.18
C GLU A 146 1.98 -0.30 4.31
N THR A 147 0.82 -0.58 3.71
CA THR A 147 0.60 -1.57 2.66
C THR A 147 -0.13 -0.86 1.51
N SER A 148 0.25 -1.09 0.26
CA SER A 148 -0.46 -0.51 -0.89
C SER A 148 -0.82 -1.60 -1.89
N THR A 149 -1.94 -1.42 -2.57
CA THR A 149 -2.40 -2.32 -3.63
C THR A 149 -3.04 -1.51 -4.75
N THR A 150 -3.04 -2.03 -5.96
CA THR A 150 -3.66 -1.40 -7.12
C THR A 150 -4.37 -2.46 -7.91
N GLN A 151 -5.61 -2.19 -8.31
CA GLN A 151 -6.31 -3.08 -9.19
C GLN A 151 -6.30 -2.58 -10.64
N PRO A 152 -5.99 -3.45 -11.61
CA PRO A 152 -6.23 -3.16 -13.02
C PRO A 152 -7.71 -3.33 -13.44
N GLN A 153 -8.02 -2.75 -14.60
CA GLN A 153 -9.29 -2.50 -15.31
C GLN A 153 -10.51 -3.39 -15.03
N GLY A 154 -11.70 -2.77 -15.04
CA GLY A 154 -12.94 -3.42 -15.42
C GLY A 154 -13.09 -3.25 -16.93
N ARG A 155 -12.75 -4.27 -17.73
CA ARG A 155 -13.05 -4.21 -19.17
C ARG A 155 -14.57 -4.35 -19.33
N GLN A 156 -15.18 -3.40 -20.02
CA GLN A 156 -16.52 -3.58 -20.58
C GLN A 156 -16.46 -4.78 -21.54
N PRO A 157 -17.32 -5.81 -21.39
CA PRO A 157 -17.43 -6.84 -22.41
C PRO A 157 -17.86 -6.18 -23.73
N SER A 158 -17.16 -6.53 -24.80
CA SER A 158 -17.44 -6.10 -26.17
C SER A 158 -18.76 -6.64 -26.68
#